data_AF-A0A4Q5U833-F1
#
_entry.id   AF-A0A4Q5U833-F1
#
_cell.length_a   1.000
_cell.length_b   1.000
_cell.length_c   1.000
_cell.angle_alpha   90.00
_cell.angle_beta   90.00
_cell.angle_gamma   90.00
#
_symmetry.space_group_name_H-M   'P 1'
#
loop_
_entity.id
_entity.type
_entity.pdbx_description
1 polymer ?
#
loop_
_entity_poly.entity_id
_entity_poly.type
_entity_poly.pdbx_seq_one_letter_code
_entity_poly.pdbx_strand_id
1 'polypeptide(L)'
;MKSHPQEPTLHQHQTSLENGSVIDLVEERTTEAALRLLALLPEGGKGSVQAVAMDMWPAYIAAVEQALPEAAIVFDKFHIKKHLNEVVDKLCRHEHRQLRAFGNFTLKNNKYLWLRRHQDLCCGA
;
A
#
# COMPACT_ATOMS: atom_id res chain seq x y z
N MET A 1 -8.24 -27.32 27.86
CA MET A 1 -8.69 -26.13 27.10
C MET A 1 -7.55 -25.71 26.18
N LYS A 2 -7.66 -25.96 24.87
CA LYS A 2 -6.67 -25.51 23.90
C LYS A 2 -6.99 -24.05 23.57
N SER A 3 -6.08 -23.14 23.88
CA SER A 3 -6.12 -21.75 23.44
C SER A 3 -6.27 -21.74 21.92
N HIS A 4 -7.37 -21.15 21.44
CA HIS A 4 -7.48 -20.78 20.04
C HIS A 4 -6.37 -19.77 19.73
N PRO A 5 -5.59 -19.94 18.65
CA PRO A 5 -4.73 -18.89 18.17
C PRO A 5 -5.64 -17.71 17.81
N GLN A 6 -5.46 -16.57 18.48
CA GLN A 6 -6.08 -15.31 18.04
C GLN A 6 -5.51 -15.03 16.65
N GLU A 7 -6.36 -14.98 15.62
CA GLU A 7 -5.97 -14.45 14.32
C GLU A 7 -5.41 -13.03 14.53
N PRO A 8 -4.36 -12.62 13.79
CA PRO A 8 -3.82 -11.28 13.96
C PRO A 8 -4.92 -10.26 13.66
N THR A 9 -5.37 -9.55 14.69
CA THR A 9 -6.35 -8.47 14.57
C THR A 9 -5.73 -7.39 13.68
N LEU A 10 -6.34 -7.19 12.51
CA LEU A 10 -5.91 -6.17 11.56
C LEU A 10 -6.50 -4.83 12.01
N HIS A 11 -5.67 -4.00 12.61
CA HIS A 11 -6.07 -2.65 13.02
C HIS A 11 -5.80 -1.63 11.91
N GLN A 12 -6.68 -0.64 11.77
CA GLN A 12 -6.51 0.51 10.88
C GLN A 12 -6.53 1.81 11.67
N HIS A 13 -5.74 2.79 11.25
CA HIS A 13 -5.68 4.11 11.87
C HIS A 13 -5.88 5.21 10.83
N GLN A 14 -6.41 6.35 11.28
CA GLN A 14 -6.44 7.59 10.49
C GLN A 14 -5.45 8.58 11.06
N THR A 15 -4.83 9.35 10.18
CA THR A 15 -3.85 10.37 10.56
C THR A 15 -4.15 11.64 9.79
N SER A 16 -4.03 12.79 10.44
CA SER A 16 -4.07 14.07 9.74
C SER A 16 -2.79 14.25 8.93
N LEU A 17 -2.93 14.57 7.64
CA LEU A 17 -1.80 14.82 6.76
C LEU A 17 -1.08 16.13 7.07
N GLU A 18 -1.71 17.05 7.81
CA GLU A 18 -1.14 18.37 8.13
C GLU A 18 -0.14 18.31 9.29
N ASN A 19 -0.48 17.57 10.34
CA ASN A 19 0.30 17.55 11.59
C ASN A 19 0.81 16.14 11.97
N GLY A 20 0.47 15.11 11.18
CA GLY A 20 0.90 13.74 11.43
C GLY A 20 0.29 13.09 12.67
N SER A 21 -0.73 13.70 13.28
CA SER A 21 -1.36 13.14 14.49
C SER A 21 -2.35 12.04 14.13
N VAL A 22 -2.28 10.92 14.84
CA VAL A 22 -3.31 9.86 14.77
C VAL A 22 -4.62 10.42 15.30
N ILE A 23 -5.67 10.31 14.49
CA ILE A 23 -7.03 10.74 14.83
C ILE A 23 -7.73 9.62 15.60
N ASP A 24 -7.74 8.40 15.04
CA ASP A 24 -8.34 7.24 15.70
C ASP A 24 -7.81 5.92 15.15
N LEU A 25 -8.09 4.82 15.85
CA LEU A 25 -7.78 3.43 15.53
C LEU A 25 -9.04 2.57 15.65
N VAL A 26 -9.41 1.90 14.57
CA VAL A 26 -10.53 0.94 14.58
C VAL A 26 -10.01 -0.45 14.29
N GLU A 27 -10.60 -1.43 14.96
CA GLU A 27 -10.38 -2.85 14.70
C GLU A 27 -11.12 -3.23 13.40
N GLU A 28 -10.49 -4.07 12.59
CA GLU A 28 -10.93 -4.45 11.24
C GLU A 28 -10.56 -3.47 10.12
N ARG A 29 -10.51 -4.03 8.90
CA ARG A 29 -10.25 -3.30 7.65
C ARG A 29 -11.43 -3.42 6.67
N THR A 30 -12.66 -3.43 7.20
CA THR A 30 -13.90 -3.46 6.41
C THR A 30 -14.40 -2.05 6.05
N THR A 31 -15.33 -1.97 5.10
CA THR A 31 -15.97 -0.71 4.72
C THR A 31 -16.70 -0.09 5.91
N GLU A 32 -17.40 -0.89 6.71
CA GLU A 32 -18.14 -0.42 7.89
C GLU A 32 -17.21 0.14 8.97
N ALA A 33 -16.07 -0.51 9.21
CA ALA A 33 -15.06 -0.03 10.14
C ALA A 33 -14.47 1.30 9.67
N ALA A 34 -14.18 1.43 8.36
CA ALA A 34 -13.68 2.67 7.78
C ALA A 34 -14.72 3.81 7.82
N LEU A 35 -15.99 3.52 7.57
CA LEU A 35 -17.09 4.49 7.71
C LEU A 35 -17.25 4.99 9.14
N ARG A 36 -17.20 4.09 10.13
CA ARG A 36 -17.24 4.47 11.55
C ARG A 36 -16.09 5.41 11.88
N LEU A 37 -14.91 5.11 11.36
CA LEU A 37 -13.73 5.94 11.57
C LEU A 37 -13.92 7.33 10.95
N LEU A 38 -14.35 7.41 9.68
CA LEU A 38 -14.64 8.70 9.02
C LEU A 38 -15.78 9.47 9.69
N ALA A 39 -16.68 8.80 10.40
CA ALA A 39 -17.76 9.46 11.13
C ALA A 39 -17.26 10.24 12.36
N LEU A 40 -16.06 9.96 12.87
CA LEU A 40 -15.45 10.64 14.02
C LEU A 40 -14.82 12.00 13.65
N LEU A 41 -14.75 12.32 12.35
CA LEU A 41 -14.36 13.64 11.90
C LEU A 41 -15.34 14.69 12.47
N PRO A 42 -14.83 15.83 13.02
CA PRO A 42 -15.66 16.87 13.59
C PRO A 42 -16.76 17.34 12.63
N GLU A 43 -17.91 17.73 13.17
CA GLU A 43 -18.99 18.41 12.43
C GLU A 43 -18.40 19.61 11.65
N GLY A 44 -18.59 19.64 10.33
CA GLY A 44 -17.98 20.63 9.41
C GLY A 44 -16.61 20.25 8.85
N GLY A 45 -15.89 19.30 9.46
CA GLY A 45 -14.59 18.81 8.97
C GLY A 45 -14.69 17.92 7.74
N LYS A 46 -15.80 17.19 7.56
CA LYS A 46 -16.00 16.34 6.38
C LYS A 46 -16.03 17.13 5.07
N GLY A 47 -16.71 18.27 5.06
CA GLY A 47 -16.81 19.14 3.88
C GLY A 47 -15.52 19.89 3.54
N SER A 48 -14.54 19.94 4.47
CA SER A 48 -13.24 20.56 4.23
C SER A 48 -12.15 19.56 3.84
N VAL A 49 -12.41 18.26 3.88
CA VAL A 49 -11.44 17.24 3.44
C VAL A 49 -11.27 17.31 1.92
N GLN A 50 -10.12 17.80 1.48
CA GLN A 50 -9.79 17.90 0.05
C GLN A 50 -9.24 16.59 -0.53
N ALA A 51 -8.56 15.80 0.29
CA ALA A 51 -7.95 14.55 -0.13
C ALA A 51 -7.81 13.56 1.02
N VAL A 52 -7.90 12.27 0.69
CA VAL A 52 -7.62 11.17 1.61
C VAL A 52 -6.51 10.30 1.02
N ALA A 53 -5.37 10.25 1.73
CA ALA A 53 -4.30 9.34 1.39
C ALA A 53 -4.57 7.96 2.00
N MET A 54 -4.59 6.90 1.19
CA MET A 54 -4.95 5.55 1.64
C MET A 54 -4.27 4.43 0.83
N ASP A 55 -4.40 3.21 1.36
CA ASP A 55 -4.13 1.98 0.62
C ASP A 55 -5.16 1.75 -0.49
N MET A 56 -4.79 1.00 -1.53
CA MET A 56 -5.68 0.62 -2.63
C MET A 56 -6.74 -0.45 -2.28
N TRP A 57 -7.10 -0.63 -1.01
CA TRP A 57 -8.11 -1.63 -0.64
C TRP A 57 -9.51 -1.14 -1.06
N PRO A 58 -10.27 -1.91 -1.86
CA PRO A 58 -11.68 -1.63 -2.17
C PRO A 58 -12.56 -1.16 -1.01
N ALA A 59 -12.39 -1.69 0.20
CA ALA A 59 -13.17 -1.29 1.38
C ALA A 59 -12.96 0.20 1.75
N TYR A 60 -11.75 0.71 1.58
CA TYR A 60 -11.40 2.09 1.90
C TYR A 60 -11.89 3.05 0.85
N ILE A 61 -11.75 2.65 -0.42
CA ILE A 61 -12.30 3.37 -1.57
C ILE A 61 -13.80 3.54 -1.37
N ALA A 62 -14.52 2.45 -1.14
CA ALA A 62 -15.97 2.48 -0.94
C ALA A 62 -16.39 3.37 0.25
N ALA A 63 -15.65 3.29 1.38
CA ALA A 63 -15.96 4.09 2.55
C ALA A 63 -15.75 5.60 2.31
N VAL A 64 -14.69 5.98 1.59
CA VAL A 64 -14.40 7.39 1.28
C VAL A 64 -15.34 7.93 0.21
N GLU A 65 -15.63 7.16 -0.84
CA GLU A 65 -16.64 7.55 -1.84
C GLU A 65 -18.01 7.79 -1.20
N GLN A 66 -18.37 7.02 -0.18
CA GLN A 66 -19.63 7.18 0.55
C GLN A 66 -19.61 8.34 1.55
N ALA A 67 -18.54 8.51 2.33
CA ALA A 67 -18.52 9.48 3.43
C ALA A 67 -17.96 10.86 3.03
N LEU A 68 -17.13 10.93 2.01
CA LEU A 68 -16.39 12.11 1.55
C LEU A 68 -16.35 12.17 0.01
N PRO A 69 -17.52 12.25 -0.66
CA PRO A 69 -17.61 12.15 -2.13
C PRO A 69 -16.84 13.24 -2.89
N GLU A 70 -16.58 14.38 -2.26
CA GLU A 70 -15.84 15.51 -2.84
C GLU A 70 -14.32 15.42 -2.61
N ALA A 71 -13.86 14.48 -1.78
CA ALA A 71 -12.44 14.34 -1.47
C ALA A 71 -11.71 13.53 -2.54
N ALA A 72 -10.53 14.00 -2.95
CA ALA A 72 -9.67 13.25 -3.86
C ALA A 72 -9.05 12.02 -3.16
N ILE A 73 -9.19 10.83 -3.75
CA ILE A 73 -8.51 9.62 -3.29
C ILE A 73 -7.07 9.63 -3.79
N VAL A 74 -6.11 9.60 -2.87
CA VAL A 74 -4.68 9.57 -3.17
C VAL A 74 -4.09 8.25 -2.70
N PHE A 75 -3.62 7.42 -3.62
CA PHE A 75 -3.00 6.15 -3.25
C PHE A 75 -1.56 6.33 -2.77
N ASP A 76 -1.19 5.63 -1.70
CA ASP A 76 0.20 5.60 -1.26
C ASP A 76 1.10 4.95 -2.33
N LYS A 77 2.09 5.74 -2.79
CA LYS A 77 3.13 5.33 -3.76
C LYS A 77 3.90 4.08 -3.32
N PHE A 78 4.02 3.80 -2.03
CA PHE A 78 4.74 2.64 -1.52
C PHE A 78 4.08 1.33 -1.99
N HIS A 79 2.76 1.23 -1.88
CA HIS A 79 2.02 0.04 -2.29
C HIS A 79 2.12 -0.20 -3.79
N ILE A 80 2.03 0.87 -4.60
CA ILE A 80 2.23 0.81 -6.05
C ILE A 80 3.64 0.29 -6.40
N LYS A 81 4.68 0.87 -5.78
CA LYS A 81 6.07 0.46 -6.00
C LYS A 81 6.32 -0.99 -5.57
N LYS A 82 5.73 -1.40 -4.45
CA LYS A 82 5.83 -2.78 -3.94
C LYS A 82 5.26 -3.77 -4.95
N HIS A 83 4.05 -3.54 -5.44
CA HIS A 83 3.43 -4.42 -6.45
C HIS A 83 4.25 -4.47 -7.75
N LEU A 84 4.76 -3.32 -8.22
CA LEU A 84 5.62 -3.28 -9.40
C LEU A 84 6.89 -4.11 -9.19
N ASN A 85 7.58 -3.92 -8.06
CA ASN A 85 8.81 -4.66 -7.74
C ASN A 85 8.57 -6.17 -7.64
N GLU A 86 7.44 -6.60 -7.09
CA GLU A 86 7.06 -8.01 -7.01
C GLU A 86 6.87 -8.62 -8.41
N VAL A 87 6.23 -7.90 -9.33
CA VAL A 87 6.05 -8.34 -10.72
C VAL A 87 7.39 -8.43 -11.44
N VAL A 88 8.24 -7.41 -11.32
CA VAL A 88 9.58 -7.39 -11.93
C VAL A 88 10.43 -8.54 -11.40
N ASP A 89 10.44 -8.79 -10.08
CA ASP A 89 11.19 -9.90 -9.49
C ASP A 89 10.68 -11.27 -10.00
N LYS A 90 9.36 -11.46 -10.15
CA LYS A 90 8.79 -12.68 -10.73
C LYS A 90 9.24 -12.90 -12.18
N LEU A 91 9.19 -11.87 -13.01
CA LEU A 91 9.61 -11.94 -14.41
C LEU A 91 11.11 -12.24 -14.53
N CYS A 92 11.96 -11.50 -13.81
CA CYS A 92 13.41 -11.75 -13.82
C CYS A 92 13.77 -13.17 -13.35
N ARG A 93 13.06 -13.72 -12.35
CA ARG A 93 13.23 -15.11 -11.92
C ARG A 93 12.77 -16.12 -12.96
N HIS A 94 11.73 -15.80 -13.72
CA HIS A 94 11.23 -16.64 -14.81
C HIS A 94 12.26 -16.69 -15.95
N GLU A 95 12.69 -15.54 -16.46
CA GLU A 95 13.70 -15.40 -17.51
C GLU A 95 15.03 -16.06 -17.11
N HIS A 96 15.50 -15.83 -15.87
CA HIS A 96 16.72 -16.46 -15.37
C HIS A 96 16.64 -17.99 -15.27
N ARG A 97 15.44 -18.56 -15.07
CA ARG A 97 15.27 -20.02 -15.14
C ARG A 97 15.32 -20.52 -16.58
N GLN A 98 14.66 -19.83 -17.51
CA GLN A 98 14.69 -20.18 -18.92
C GLN A 98 16.10 -20.11 -19.49
N LEU A 99 16.80 -18.98 -19.31
CA LEU A 99 18.16 -18.79 -19.82
C LEU A 99 19.15 -19.81 -19.24
N ARG A 100 19.03 -20.14 -17.96
CA ARG A 100 19.86 -21.18 -17.34
C ARG A 100 19.64 -22.57 -17.97
N ALA A 101 18.43 -22.89 -18.40
CA ALA A 101 18.15 -24.15 -19.09
C ALA A 101 18.88 -24.26 -20.43
N PHE A 102 19.15 -23.12 -21.08
CA PHE A 102 19.96 -23.03 -22.31
C PHE A 102 21.45 -22.77 -22.06
N GLY A 103 21.93 -22.89 -20.81
CA GLY A 103 23.33 -22.63 -20.45
C GLY A 103 23.74 -21.16 -20.47
N ASN A 104 22.78 -20.24 -20.55
CA ASN A 104 23.03 -18.80 -20.51
C ASN A 104 22.93 -18.28 -19.06
N PHE A 105 24.01 -17.65 -18.58
CA PHE A 105 24.12 -17.15 -17.21
C PHE A 105 24.10 -15.61 -17.11
N THR A 106 23.75 -14.89 -18.18
CA THR A 106 23.79 -13.42 -18.25
C THR A 106 22.99 -12.74 -17.13
N LEU A 107 21.90 -13.34 -16.64
CA LEU A 107 21.07 -12.78 -15.56
C LEU A 107 21.52 -13.18 -14.13
N LYS A 108 22.63 -13.92 -13.98
CA LYS A 108 23.16 -14.29 -12.67
C LYS A 108 23.55 -13.02 -11.89
N ASN A 109 23.10 -12.93 -10.64
CA ASN A 109 23.36 -11.80 -9.73
C ASN A 109 22.78 -10.43 -10.14
N ASN A 110 21.97 -10.34 -11.19
CA ASN A 110 21.43 -9.05 -11.66
C ASN A 110 20.16 -8.58 -10.94
N LYS A 111 19.59 -9.38 -10.02
CA LYS A 111 18.33 -9.05 -9.31
C LYS A 111 18.30 -7.62 -8.75
N TYR A 112 19.36 -7.22 -8.06
CA TYR A 112 19.39 -5.92 -7.38
C TYR A 112 19.59 -4.74 -8.34
N LEU A 113 20.03 -4.97 -9.58
CA LEU A 113 20.11 -3.91 -10.60
C LEU A 113 18.70 -3.49 -11.03
N TRP A 114 17.77 -4.44 -11.17
CA TRP A 114 16.37 -4.19 -11.55
C TRP A 114 15.53 -3.52 -10.46
N LEU A 115 15.98 -3.60 -9.20
CA LEU A 115 15.28 -3.02 -8.05
C LEU A 115 15.84 -1.64 -7.63
N ARG A 116 16.90 -1.18 -8.30
CA ARG A 116 17.48 0.15 -8.08
C ARG A 116 16.76 1.19 -8.92
N ARG A 117 16.71 2.44 -8.44
CA ARG A 117 16.23 3.54 -9.29
C ARG A 117 17.27 3.82 -10.35
N HIS A 118 16.83 4.25 -11.53
CA HIS A 118 17.70 4.57 -12.65
C HIS A 118 18.85 5.53 -12.28
N GLN A 119 18.56 6.53 -11.44
CA GLN A 119 19.57 7.48 -10.94
C GLN A 119 20.65 6.81 -10.06
N ASP A 120 20.28 5.76 -9.31
CA ASP A 120 21.20 4.98 -8.47
C ASP A 120 22.04 3.96 -9.30
N LEU A 121 21.80 3.86 -10.62
CA LEU A 121 22.58 3.03 -11.55
C LEU A 121 23.70 3.82 -12.24
N CYS A 122 23.58 5.15 -12.32
CA CYS A 122 24.49 6.02 -13.09
C CYS A 122 25.59 6.66 -12.23
N CYS A 123 25.44 6.68 -10.90
CA CYS A 123 26.40 7.27 -9.98
C CYS A 123 27.21 6.16 -9.29
N GLY A 124 28.20 5.62 -9.99
CA GLY A 124 29.04 4.52 -9.50
C GLY A 124 30.16 4.12 -10.46
N ALA A 125 30.70 5.08 -11.20
CA ALA A 125 31.92 4.95 -12.00
C ALA A 125 32.87 6.08 -11.63
#